data_AF-A0A7S4CMI8-F1
#
_entry.id   AF-A0A7S4CMI8-F1
#
_cell.length_a   1.000
_cell.length_b   1.000
_cell.length_c   1.000
_cell.angle_alpha   90.00
_cell.angle_beta   90.00
_cell.angle_gamma   90.00
#
_symmetry.space_group_name_H-M   'P 1'
#
loop_
_entity.id
_entity.type
_entity.pdbx_description
1 polymer ?
#
loop_
_entity_poly.entity_id
_entity_poly.type
_entity_poly.pdbx_seq_one_letter_code
_entity_poly.pdbx_strand_id
1 'polypeptide(L)'
;TYCPRGTEIPNLCPLGWASVNDSLVRDTLEASCTPCPAGMYGNHPFRMYCQTCDPGYVCLTAATDPRPENRTAQRGYPCPKGHYCPAGVTSEIPCPVGTYGDTLRESDMAQGCRLCAPNSFTDIGASTKCLPCGPSAWSGHGEETCHCYGQHRSFQKTDKSCICAPGYYYIAENRKESDTDSVRDCQQSILQRCAVGEVRLANGTCSADSIGACASTCGVLGGELDTNTGLCQCKNLTNVDQVCGKDCRQKELKFCYNPTTDNIEIHDPVENSVVRVPASKITAGKPTCINSDCCPFRLTSILSGGIARGRYNVRRAE
;
A
#
# COMPACT_ATOMS: atom_id res chain seq x y z
N THR A 1 -44.84 -10.47 13.15
CA THR A 1 -45.13 -11.92 13.24
C THR A 1 -45.61 -12.43 11.90
N TYR A 2 -45.59 -13.73 11.69
CA TYR A 2 -46.12 -14.40 10.49
C TYR A 2 -46.76 -15.73 10.84
N CYS A 3 -47.75 -16.17 10.06
CA CYS A 3 -48.52 -17.39 10.30
C CYS A 3 -48.49 -18.27 9.04
N PRO A 4 -47.52 -19.20 8.94
CA PRO A 4 -47.47 -20.17 7.85
C PRO A 4 -48.76 -20.99 7.73
N ARG A 5 -49.05 -21.50 6.53
CA ARG A 5 -50.21 -22.37 6.33
C ARG A 5 -50.12 -23.60 7.24
N GLY A 6 -51.21 -23.86 7.97
CA GLY A 6 -51.29 -24.99 8.91
C GLY A 6 -50.76 -24.72 10.31
N THR A 7 -50.40 -23.47 10.65
CA THR A 7 -50.05 -23.09 12.02
C THR A 7 -51.20 -22.33 12.69
N GLU A 8 -51.50 -22.66 13.95
CA GLU A 8 -52.50 -21.94 14.77
C GLU A 8 -51.88 -20.81 15.59
N ILE A 9 -50.56 -20.83 15.79
CA ILE A 9 -49.81 -19.87 16.60
C ILE A 9 -48.88 -19.04 15.69
N PRO A 10 -48.92 -17.70 15.76
CA PRO A 10 -48.04 -16.85 14.96
C PRO A 10 -46.56 -17.01 15.36
N ASN A 11 -45.70 -17.20 14.36
CA ASN A 11 -44.25 -17.17 14.51
C ASN A 11 -43.74 -15.73 14.65
N LEU A 12 -42.77 -15.54 15.54
CA LEU A 12 -42.07 -14.27 15.71
C LEU A 12 -41.00 -14.08 14.63
N CYS A 13 -40.67 -12.83 14.32
CA CYS A 13 -39.54 -12.56 13.45
C CYS A 13 -38.24 -12.95 14.17
N PRO A 14 -37.30 -13.65 13.51
CA PRO A 14 -36.03 -14.05 14.11
C PRO A 14 -35.22 -12.81 14.51
N LEU A 15 -34.31 -12.93 15.49
CA LEU A 15 -33.42 -11.82 15.89
C LEU A 15 -32.66 -11.24 14.67
N GLY A 16 -32.42 -9.93 14.69
CA GLY A 16 -31.90 -9.18 13.53
C GLY A 16 -32.91 -8.76 12.46
N TRP A 17 -34.16 -9.20 12.50
CA TRP A 17 -35.27 -8.84 11.59
C TRP A 17 -36.46 -8.09 12.23
N ALA A 18 -36.86 -6.94 11.71
CA ALA A 18 -38.08 -6.25 12.16
C ALA A 18 -39.33 -6.80 11.45
N SER A 19 -40.48 -6.71 12.13
CA SER A 19 -41.78 -6.99 11.51
C SER A 19 -42.12 -5.87 10.52
N VAL A 20 -42.48 -6.21 9.29
CA VAL A 20 -42.96 -5.23 8.31
C VAL A 20 -44.29 -4.65 8.80
N ASN A 21 -44.57 -3.38 8.52
CA ASN A 21 -45.84 -2.71 8.88
C ASN A 21 -46.69 -2.45 7.64
N ASP A 22 -47.14 -3.53 6.99
CA ASP A 22 -48.07 -3.48 5.86
C ASP A 22 -49.35 -4.30 6.15
N SER A 23 -50.30 -4.19 5.23
CA SER A 23 -51.56 -4.95 5.23
C SER A 23 -51.50 -6.20 4.35
N LEU A 24 -50.31 -6.65 3.96
CA LEU A 24 -50.14 -7.84 3.12
C LEU A 24 -50.36 -9.13 3.92
N VAL A 25 -50.55 -10.23 3.20
CA VAL A 25 -50.70 -11.56 3.81
C VAL A 25 -49.38 -11.96 4.46
N ARG A 26 -49.42 -12.22 5.76
CA ARG A 26 -48.24 -12.56 6.58
C ARG A 26 -48.04 -14.06 6.72
N ASP A 27 -47.98 -14.79 5.60
CA ASP A 27 -47.87 -16.26 5.59
C ASP A 27 -46.43 -16.76 5.48
N THR A 28 -45.50 -15.92 5.02
CA THR A 28 -44.08 -16.24 4.87
C THR A 28 -43.18 -15.25 5.62
N LEU A 29 -41.95 -15.70 5.93
CA LEU A 29 -40.95 -14.85 6.59
C LEU A 29 -40.61 -13.61 5.73
N GLU A 30 -40.40 -13.80 4.43
CA GLU A 30 -40.00 -12.73 3.50
C GLU A 30 -41.08 -11.67 3.33
N ALA A 31 -42.36 -12.05 3.35
CA ALA A 31 -43.47 -11.11 3.27
C ALA A 31 -43.72 -10.36 4.59
N SER A 32 -43.27 -10.91 5.73
CA SER A 32 -43.69 -10.43 7.05
C SER A 32 -42.59 -9.80 7.88
N CYS A 33 -41.33 -10.11 7.56
CA CYS A 33 -40.16 -9.66 8.31
C CYS A 33 -39.08 -9.15 7.35
N THR A 34 -38.46 -8.03 7.69
CA THR A 34 -37.33 -7.46 6.95
C THR A 34 -36.08 -7.45 7.83
N PRO A 35 -34.91 -7.84 7.30
CA PRO A 35 -33.67 -7.76 8.07
C PRO A 35 -33.38 -6.31 8.43
N CYS A 36 -32.86 -6.09 9.63
CA CYS A 36 -32.39 -4.78 10.03
C CYS A 36 -31.25 -4.34 9.10
N PRO A 37 -31.29 -3.09 8.58
CA PRO A 37 -30.24 -2.59 7.71
C PRO A 37 -28.92 -2.48 8.49
N ALA A 38 -27.80 -2.41 7.77
CA ALA A 38 -26.50 -2.13 8.38
C ALA A 38 -26.55 -0.82 9.18
N GLY A 39 -25.77 -0.74 10.26
CA GLY A 39 -25.85 0.33 11.26
C GLY A 39 -26.98 0.15 12.28
N MET A 40 -27.88 -0.84 12.09
CA MET A 40 -28.98 -1.12 13.01
C MET A 40 -29.02 -2.58 13.46
N TYR A 41 -29.62 -2.83 14.62
CA TYR A 41 -29.80 -4.15 15.20
C TYR A 41 -31.23 -4.42 15.63
N GLY A 42 -31.51 -5.69 15.94
CA GLY A 42 -32.78 -6.11 16.52
C GLY A 42 -32.63 -7.28 17.50
N ASN A 43 -32.55 -6.98 18.79
CA ASN A 43 -32.32 -7.95 19.87
C ASN A 43 -33.60 -8.44 20.58
N HIS A 44 -34.77 -7.85 20.26
CA HIS A 44 -36.03 -8.17 20.96
C HIS A 44 -37.03 -8.92 20.06
N PRO A 45 -37.64 -10.04 20.50
CA PRO A 45 -38.54 -10.86 19.67
C PRO A 45 -39.78 -10.13 19.14
N PHE A 46 -40.29 -9.14 19.89
CA PHE A 46 -41.51 -8.38 19.55
C PHE A 46 -41.23 -7.00 18.93
N ARG A 47 -40.03 -6.76 18.40
CA ARG A 47 -39.68 -5.44 17.85
C ARG A 47 -40.43 -5.14 16.56
N MET A 48 -40.87 -3.89 16.45
CA MET A 48 -41.49 -3.34 15.24
C MET A 48 -40.49 -2.52 14.41
N TYR A 49 -39.45 -1.98 15.05
CA TYR A 49 -38.43 -1.14 14.42
C TYR A 49 -37.04 -1.62 14.82
N CYS A 50 -36.07 -1.43 13.92
CA CYS A 50 -34.67 -1.66 14.22
C CYS A 50 -34.10 -0.47 14.98
N GLN A 51 -33.14 -0.72 15.87
CA GLN A 51 -32.49 0.30 16.69
C GLN A 51 -31.07 0.57 16.19
N THR A 52 -30.60 1.80 16.35
CA THR A 52 -29.24 2.20 15.97
C THR A 52 -28.22 1.51 16.86
N CYS A 53 -27.14 0.99 16.27
CA CYS A 53 -26.08 0.37 17.06
C CYS A 53 -25.31 1.38 17.91
N ASP A 54 -24.78 0.86 19.02
CA ASP A 54 -24.02 1.67 19.96
C ASP A 54 -22.74 2.20 19.30
N PRO A 55 -22.31 3.42 19.65
CA PRO A 55 -21.05 3.94 19.15
C PRO A 55 -19.88 3.07 19.62
N GLY A 56 -18.81 3.03 18.82
CA GLY A 56 -17.68 2.10 19.00
C GLY A 56 -17.90 0.72 18.39
N TYR A 57 -19.02 0.50 17.68
CA TYR A 57 -19.33 -0.78 17.04
C TYR A 57 -19.90 -0.58 15.63
N VAL A 58 -19.70 -1.58 14.79
CA VAL A 58 -20.26 -1.65 13.43
C VAL A 58 -21.21 -2.82 13.34
N CYS A 59 -22.46 -2.53 12.98
CA CYS A 59 -23.48 -3.54 12.74
C CYS A 59 -23.65 -3.80 11.25
N LEU A 60 -23.54 -5.07 10.86
CA LEU A 60 -23.86 -5.52 9.51
C LEU A 60 -25.36 -5.83 9.42
N THR A 61 -25.82 -6.13 8.22
CA THR A 61 -27.22 -6.49 7.97
C THR A 61 -27.67 -7.65 8.86
N ALA A 62 -28.85 -7.49 9.45
CA ALA A 62 -29.47 -8.39 10.41
C ALA A 62 -28.69 -8.58 11.74
N ALA A 63 -27.98 -7.55 12.21
CA ALA A 63 -27.33 -7.57 13.52
C ALA A 63 -28.30 -7.85 14.67
N THR A 64 -27.86 -8.68 15.61
CA THR A 64 -28.69 -9.16 16.73
C THR A 64 -28.37 -8.46 18.04
N ASP A 65 -27.31 -7.67 18.09
CA ASP A 65 -26.74 -7.07 19.30
C ASP A 65 -26.33 -5.61 19.01
N PRO A 66 -26.58 -4.65 19.92
CA PRO A 66 -26.06 -3.28 19.79
C PRO A 66 -24.53 -3.19 19.83
N ARG A 67 -23.85 -4.15 20.46
CA ARG A 67 -22.40 -4.19 20.69
C ARG A 67 -21.80 -5.51 20.19
N PRO A 68 -21.87 -5.78 18.88
CA PRO A 68 -21.43 -7.04 18.32
C PRO A 68 -19.91 -7.23 18.47
N GLU A 69 -19.50 -8.34 19.07
CA GLU A 69 -18.11 -8.77 19.23
C GLU A 69 -17.68 -9.75 18.13
N ASN A 70 -18.64 -10.44 17.50
CA ASN A 70 -18.39 -11.49 16.51
C ASN A 70 -19.10 -11.24 15.17
N ARG A 71 -18.30 -11.14 14.11
CA ARG A 71 -18.76 -10.85 12.74
C ARG A 71 -19.78 -11.84 12.20
N THR A 72 -19.74 -13.11 12.61
CA THR A 72 -20.61 -14.16 12.08
C THR A 72 -21.83 -14.38 12.98
N ALA A 73 -21.61 -14.55 14.29
CA ALA A 73 -22.68 -14.89 15.23
C ALA A 73 -23.61 -13.71 15.51
N GLN A 74 -23.06 -12.50 15.64
CA GLN A 74 -23.83 -11.28 15.96
C GLN A 74 -23.98 -10.34 14.76
N ARG A 75 -23.37 -10.69 13.62
CA ARG A 75 -23.39 -9.93 12.36
C ARG A 75 -22.92 -8.49 12.57
N GLY A 76 -21.75 -8.33 13.18
CA GLY A 76 -21.11 -7.05 13.41
C GLY A 76 -19.78 -7.22 14.13
N TYR A 77 -19.07 -6.13 14.41
CA TYR A 77 -17.76 -6.19 15.05
C TYR A 77 -17.45 -4.88 15.81
N PRO A 78 -16.53 -4.93 16.79
CA PRO A 78 -16.06 -3.73 17.46
C PRO A 78 -15.26 -2.85 16.49
N CYS A 79 -15.33 -1.53 16.68
CA CYS A 79 -14.55 -0.60 15.86
C CYS A 79 -13.05 -0.94 15.96
N PRO A 80 -12.38 -1.23 14.83
CA PRO A 80 -10.98 -1.62 14.83
C PRO A 80 -10.07 -0.42 15.14
N LYS A 81 -8.83 -0.71 15.55
CA LYS A 81 -7.80 0.32 15.70
C LYS A 81 -7.59 1.06 14.37
N GLY A 82 -7.17 2.31 14.48
CA GLY A 82 -7.01 3.23 13.36
C GLY A 82 -8.33 3.84 12.89
N HIS A 83 -9.46 3.49 13.50
CA HIS A 83 -10.77 3.96 13.08
C HIS A 83 -11.59 4.44 14.28
N TYR A 84 -12.63 5.21 13.97
CA TYR A 84 -13.69 5.57 14.91
C TYR A 84 -15.06 5.26 14.30
N CYS A 85 -16.03 4.98 15.16
CA CYS A 85 -17.35 4.49 14.75
C CYS A 85 -18.44 5.23 15.55
N PRO A 86 -19.02 6.31 15.00
CA PRO A 86 -20.17 6.95 15.62
C PRO A 86 -21.40 6.02 15.61
N ALA A 87 -22.42 6.38 16.37
CA ALA A 87 -23.64 5.58 16.48
C ALA A 87 -24.30 5.38 15.10
N GLY A 88 -24.72 4.15 14.83
CA GLY A 88 -25.42 3.81 13.59
C GLY A 88 -24.56 3.76 12.32
N VAL A 89 -23.23 3.74 12.43
CA VAL A 89 -22.35 3.65 11.27
C VAL A 89 -22.43 2.27 10.60
N THR A 90 -22.38 2.25 9.26
CA THR A 90 -22.42 1.01 8.47
C THR A 90 -21.05 0.38 8.22
N SER A 91 -19.99 1.17 8.42
CA SER A 91 -18.58 0.78 8.26
C SER A 91 -17.71 1.71 9.10
N GLU A 92 -16.57 1.22 9.56
CA GLU A 92 -15.59 1.99 10.31
C GLU A 92 -15.08 3.22 9.53
N ILE A 93 -14.84 4.33 10.23
CA ILE A 93 -14.34 5.57 9.62
C ILE A 93 -12.84 5.69 9.93
N PRO A 94 -11.96 5.76 8.91
CA PRO A 94 -10.53 5.81 9.14
C PRO A 94 -10.11 7.12 9.80
N CYS A 95 -9.17 7.03 10.73
CA CYS A 95 -8.48 8.22 11.22
C CYS A 95 -7.75 8.92 10.07
N PRO A 96 -7.82 10.26 9.99
CA PRO A 96 -7.18 11.02 8.91
C PRO A 96 -5.65 10.90 8.96
N VAL A 97 -5.00 11.17 7.83
CA VAL A 97 -3.53 11.32 7.73
C VAL A 97 -3.03 12.35 8.75
N GLY A 98 -1.81 12.17 9.25
CA GLY A 98 -1.29 12.93 10.39
C GLY A 98 -1.84 12.50 11.77
N THR A 99 -2.82 11.59 11.82
CA THR A 99 -3.35 11.05 13.09
C THR A 99 -3.27 9.52 13.15
N TYR A 100 -3.33 8.98 14.36
CA TYR A 100 -3.37 7.54 14.61
C TYR A 100 -4.41 7.19 15.68
N GLY A 101 -4.98 5.99 15.58
CA GLY A 101 -5.86 5.40 16.59
C GLY A 101 -5.34 4.05 17.05
N ASP A 102 -4.96 3.90 18.31
CA ASP A 102 -4.39 2.67 18.86
C ASP A 102 -5.34 1.91 19.80
N THR A 103 -6.54 2.44 20.01
CA THR A 103 -7.59 1.91 20.86
C THR A 103 -8.70 1.25 20.03
N LEU A 104 -9.36 0.26 20.62
CA LEU A 104 -10.52 -0.40 20.03
C LEU A 104 -11.79 0.30 20.50
N ARG A 105 -12.87 0.18 19.71
CA ARG A 105 -14.22 0.67 20.05
C ARG A 105 -14.30 2.18 20.24
N GLU A 106 -13.47 2.91 19.50
CA GLU A 106 -13.55 4.36 19.51
C GLU A 106 -14.83 4.85 18.86
N SER A 107 -15.48 5.77 19.54
CA SER A 107 -16.81 6.27 19.18
C SER A 107 -16.74 7.53 18.33
N ASP A 108 -15.72 8.34 18.55
CA ASP A 108 -15.61 9.68 18.01
C ASP A 108 -14.18 9.98 17.55
N MET A 109 -14.06 10.86 16.56
CA MET A 109 -12.76 11.25 16.00
C MET A 109 -11.88 11.97 17.02
N ALA A 110 -12.44 12.85 17.85
CA ALA A 110 -11.69 13.69 18.77
C ALA A 110 -11.01 12.88 19.88
N GLN A 111 -11.59 11.74 20.24
CA GLN A 111 -11.03 10.81 21.24
C GLN A 111 -10.22 9.68 20.60
N GLY A 112 -10.72 9.15 19.48
CA GLY A 112 -10.14 7.98 18.81
C GLY A 112 -8.96 8.27 17.89
N CYS A 113 -8.84 9.49 17.37
CA CYS A 113 -7.77 9.86 16.44
C CYS A 113 -6.87 10.93 17.07
N ARG A 114 -5.67 10.50 17.47
CA ARG A 114 -4.68 11.36 18.12
C ARG A 114 -3.66 11.85 17.09
N LEU A 115 -3.34 13.13 17.15
CA LEU A 115 -2.31 13.73 16.29
C LEU A 115 -0.95 13.07 16.56
N CYS A 116 -0.17 12.87 15.50
CA CYS A 116 1.22 12.49 15.64
C CYS A 116 1.98 13.55 16.43
N ALA A 117 2.80 13.10 17.39
CA ALA A 117 3.67 13.98 18.16
C ALA A 117 4.80 14.52 17.27
N PRO A 118 5.49 15.61 17.68
CA PRO A 118 6.61 16.15 16.93
C PRO A 118 7.68 15.08 16.69
N ASN A 119 8.37 15.16 15.55
CA ASN A 119 9.31 14.16 15.05
C ASN A 119 8.68 12.79 14.75
N SER A 120 7.36 12.74 14.57
CA SER A 120 6.66 11.58 14.02
C SER A 120 5.62 12.00 12.99
N PHE A 121 5.30 11.10 12.06
CA PHE A 121 4.40 11.37 10.93
C PHE A 121 3.62 10.10 10.55
N THR A 122 2.55 10.29 9.77
CA THR A 122 1.86 9.20 9.07
C THR A 122 1.23 9.75 7.79
N ASP A 123 1.56 9.13 6.66
CA ASP A 123 1.06 9.52 5.33
C ASP A 123 -0.12 8.67 4.86
N ILE A 124 -0.55 7.70 5.67
CA ILE A 124 -1.71 6.87 5.43
C ILE A 124 -2.80 7.15 6.46
N GLY A 125 -4.05 7.09 6.01
CA GLY A 125 -5.20 7.03 6.90
C GLY A 125 -5.30 5.66 7.59
N ALA A 126 -6.17 5.56 8.58
CA ALA A 126 -6.35 4.36 9.40
C ALA A 126 -5.10 3.87 10.13
N SER A 127 -4.12 4.76 10.36
CA SER A 127 -2.89 4.38 11.02
C SER A 127 -3.12 4.04 12.50
N THR A 128 -2.46 3.00 12.97
CA THR A 128 -2.49 2.58 14.39
C THR A 128 -1.32 3.14 15.20
N LYS A 129 -0.31 3.69 14.53
CA LYS A 129 0.91 4.24 15.15
C LYS A 129 1.58 5.26 14.23
N CYS A 130 2.18 6.29 14.80
CA CYS A 130 3.02 7.21 14.03
C CYS A 130 4.41 6.63 13.77
N LEU A 131 5.01 6.98 12.63
CA LEU A 131 6.38 6.63 12.27
C LEU A 131 7.31 7.76 12.71
N PRO A 132 8.43 7.47 13.40
CA PRO A 132 9.37 8.51 13.75
C PRO A 132 10.14 8.98 12.51
N CYS A 133 10.47 10.27 12.48
CA CYS A 133 11.41 10.88 11.55
C CYS A 133 12.83 10.32 11.76
N GLY A 134 13.66 10.39 10.71
CA GLY A 134 15.08 10.11 10.82
C GLY A 134 15.84 11.22 11.54
N PRO A 135 17.11 11.00 11.92
CA PRO A 135 17.91 11.98 12.68
C PRO A 135 18.17 13.29 11.91
N SER A 136 18.11 13.25 10.58
CA SER A 136 18.29 14.38 9.67
C SER A 136 16.99 15.10 9.30
N ALA A 137 15.87 14.67 9.88
CA ALA A 137 14.54 15.18 9.59
C ALA A 137 13.78 15.53 10.88
N TRP A 138 12.76 16.36 10.73
CA TRP A 138 11.86 16.78 11.79
C TRP A 138 10.43 16.84 11.27
N SER A 139 9.46 16.83 12.18
CA SER A 139 8.06 17.09 11.83
C SER A 139 7.36 17.81 12.97
N GLY A 140 6.37 18.61 12.62
CA GLY A 140 5.44 19.24 13.56
C GLY A 140 4.41 18.28 14.14
N HIS A 141 3.43 18.83 14.85
CA HIS A 141 2.28 18.06 15.32
C HIS A 141 1.35 17.72 14.15
N GLY A 142 1.01 16.44 14.03
CA GLY A 142 0.03 15.97 13.05
C GLY A 142 0.48 16.08 11.59
N GLU A 143 1.78 16.12 11.33
CA GLU A 143 2.27 16.20 9.95
C GLU A 143 2.25 14.85 9.24
N GLU A 144 2.05 14.91 7.92
CA GLU A 144 1.94 13.75 7.04
C GLU A 144 3.31 13.30 6.49
N THR A 145 4.35 14.10 6.67
CA THR A 145 5.71 13.81 6.21
C THR A 145 6.72 14.51 7.13
N CYS A 146 7.96 14.03 7.14
CA CYS A 146 9.06 14.76 7.76
C CYS A 146 9.69 15.74 6.77
N HIS A 147 10.24 16.81 7.32
CA HIS A 147 11.02 17.83 6.64
C HIS A 147 12.50 17.68 7.00
N CYS A 148 13.39 17.82 6.02
CA CYS A 148 14.82 17.73 6.27
C CYS A 148 15.34 19.01 6.94
N TYR A 149 16.32 18.89 7.84
CA TYR A 149 17.00 20.06 8.41
C TYR A 149 17.81 20.83 7.35
N GLY A 150 18.51 20.10 6.47
CA GLY A 150 19.31 20.70 5.41
C GLY A 150 18.47 21.21 4.25
N GLN A 151 18.85 22.35 3.68
CA GLN A 151 18.21 22.94 2.50
C GLN A 151 18.40 22.08 1.26
N HIS A 152 17.40 22.11 0.37
CA HIS A 152 17.37 21.36 -0.89
C HIS A 152 17.55 19.84 -0.73
N ARG A 153 17.03 19.29 0.38
CA ARG A 153 16.95 17.84 0.62
C ARG A 153 15.54 17.32 0.45
N SER A 154 15.45 16.05 0.07
CA SER A 154 14.22 15.29 -0.05
C SER A 154 14.21 14.16 0.96
N PHE A 155 13.21 14.17 1.83
CA PHE A 155 12.99 13.10 2.82
C PHE A 155 12.55 11.80 2.12
N GLN A 156 13.19 10.69 2.48
CA GLN A 156 12.90 9.35 1.98
C GLN A 156 12.11 8.59 3.03
N LYS A 157 10.81 8.37 2.80
CA LYS A 157 9.93 7.72 3.79
C LYS A 157 10.34 6.28 4.13
N THR A 158 10.94 5.57 3.17
CA THR A 158 11.29 4.14 3.27
C THR A 158 12.38 3.86 4.30
N ASP A 159 13.45 4.66 4.31
CA ASP A 159 14.60 4.50 5.20
C ASP A 159 14.79 5.69 6.15
N LYS A 160 13.93 6.71 6.03
CA LYS A 160 13.88 7.93 6.83
C LYS A 160 15.12 8.81 6.67
N SER A 161 15.84 8.66 5.56
CA SER A 161 16.99 9.49 5.22
C SER A 161 16.58 10.80 4.55
N CYS A 162 17.45 11.80 4.61
CA CYS A 162 17.35 13.05 3.88
C CYS A 162 18.50 13.15 2.88
N ILE A 163 18.22 12.84 1.62
CA ILE A 163 19.19 12.94 0.51
C ILE A 163 19.02 14.27 -0.23
N CYS A 164 20.00 14.67 -1.02
CA CYS A 164 19.86 15.87 -1.84
C CYS A 164 18.73 15.70 -2.86
N ALA A 165 17.97 16.77 -3.10
CA ALA A 165 16.98 16.80 -4.16
C ALA A 165 17.66 16.59 -5.53
N PRO A 166 16.95 16.05 -6.54
CA PRO A 166 17.50 15.88 -7.88
C PRO A 166 18.14 17.17 -8.40
N GLY A 167 19.39 17.06 -8.89
CA GLY A 167 20.16 18.22 -9.37
C GLY A 167 20.93 18.97 -8.28
N TYR A 168 20.92 18.50 -7.03
CA TYR A 168 21.71 19.03 -5.93
C TYR A 168 22.74 18.02 -5.43
N TYR A 169 23.83 18.51 -4.86
CA TYR A 169 24.86 17.70 -4.21
C TYR A 169 25.41 18.45 -2.99
N TYR A 170 26.08 17.75 -2.09
CA TYR A 170 26.88 18.37 -1.04
C TYR A 170 28.31 17.80 -1.06
N ILE A 171 29.24 18.49 -0.41
CA ILE A 171 30.64 18.05 -0.34
C ILE A 171 30.88 17.40 1.02
N ALA A 172 31.12 16.10 1.01
CA ALA A 172 31.59 15.32 2.15
C ALA A 172 33.02 14.89 1.88
N GLU A 173 33.98 15.27 2.74
CA GLU A 173 35.37 14.85 2.64
C GLU A 173 35.99 15.04 1.23
N ASN A 174 35.72 16.19 0.59
CA ASN A 174 36.13 16.53 -0.77
C ASN A 174 35.52 15.68 -1.91
N ARG A 175 34.48 14.88 -1.63
CA ARG A 175 33.70 14.15 -2.63
C ARG A 175 32.31 14.77 -2.77
N LYS A 176 31.81 14.78 -4.02
CA LYS A 176 30.43 15.18 -4.30
C LYS A 176 29.53 13.99 -3.99
N GLU A 177 28.57 14.19 -3.08
CA GLU A 177 27.59 13.19 -2.72
C GLU A 177 26.17 13.76 -2.87
N SER A 178 25.24 12.93 -3.36
CA SER A 178 23.82 13.27 -3.51
C SER A 178 22.91 12.34 -2.71
N ASP A 179 23.31 11.07 -2.55
CA ASP A 179 22.43 10.00 -2.09
C ASP A 179 22.67 9.60 -0.63
N THR A 180 23.40 10.44 0.12
CA THR A 180 23.78 10.18 1.50
C THR A 180 22.98 11.05 2.48
N ASP A 181 22.57 10.41 3.56
CA ASP A 181 21.83 11.06 4.64
C ASP A 181 22.70 12.09 5.36
N SER A 182 22.22 13.32 5.47
CA SER A 182 22.94 14.38 6.17
C SER A 182 22.03 15.56 6.50
N VAL A 183 22.47 16.36 7.48
CA VAL A 183 21.84 17.63 7.87
C VAL A 183 22.41 18.82 7.10
N ARG A 184 23.49 18.65 6.34
CA ARG A 184 24.18 19.74 5.62
C ARG A 184 23.37 20.21 4.42
N ASP A 185 23.36 21.51 4.13
CA ASP A 185 22.68 22.03 2.95
C ASP A 185 23.27 21.45 1.65
N CYS A 186 22.39 21.16 0.69
CA CYS A 186 22.83 20.80 -0.65
C CYS A 186 22.95 22.05 -1.52
N GLN A 187 23.95 22.08 -2.39
CA GLN A 187 24.16 23.10 -3.40
C GLN A 187 23.73 22.60 -4.77
N GLN A 188 23.27 23.51 -5.62
CA GLN A 188 22.83 23.17 -6.97
C GLN A 188 24.02 22.70 -7.82
N SER A 189 23.80 21.64 -8.60
CA SER A 189 24.72 21.22 -9.65
C SER A 189 24.67 22.21 -10.81
N ILE A 190 25.58 23.17 -10.80
CA ILE A 190 25.76 24.08 -11.94
C ILE A 190 26.48 23.30 -13.04
N LEU A 191 25.72 22.92 -14.05
CA LEU A 191 26.28 22.32 -15.25
C LEU A 191 26.87 23.41 -16.14
N GLN A 192 28.08 23.19 -16.66
CA GLN A 192 28.75 24.11 -17.57
C GLN A 192 27.86 24.40 -18.78
N ARG A 193 27.80 25.67 -19.25
CA ARG A 193 27.09 26.00 -20.49
C ARG A 193 27.73 25.23 -21.64
N CYS A 194 26.90 24.60 -22.46
CA CYS A 194 27.37 23.95 -23.66
C CYS A 194 27.88 25.01 -24.64
N ALA A 195 28.91 24.66 -25.40
CA ALA A 195 29.45 25.56 -26.40
C ALA A 195 28.44 25.81 -27.53
N VAL A 196 28.69 26.82 -28.37
CA VAL A 196 27.83 27.11 -29.53
C VAL A 196 27.79 25.88 -30.44
N GLY A 197 26.60 25.33 -30.66
CA GLY A 197 26.39 24.11 -31.45
C GLY A 197 26.32 22.80 -30.64
N GLU A 198 26.53 22.83 -29.33
CA GLU A 198 26.38 21.67 -28.45
C GLU A 198 25.02 21.67 -27.73
N VAL A 199 24.47 20.47 -27.50
CA VAL A 199 23.22 20.25 -26.75
C VAL A 199 23.50 19.49 -25.47
N ARG A 200 22.78 19.84 -24.38
CA ARG A 200 22.88 19.14 -23.10
C ARG A 200 22.05 17.85 -23.13
N LEU A 201 22.68 16.73 -22.78
CA LEU A 201 22.04 15.43 -22.63
C LEU A 201 21.43 15.26 -21.24
N ALA A 202 20.53 14.28 -21.08
CA ALA A 202 19.84 13.98 -19.81
C ALA A 202 20.78 13.64 -18.63
N ASN A 203 22.00 13.17 -18.92
CA ASN A 203 23.05 12.93 -17.92
C ASN A 203 23.80 14.21 -17.49
N GLY A 204 23.46 15.37 -18.08
CA GLY A 204 24.07 16.67 -17.82
C GLY A 204 25.29 17.03 -18.70
N THR A 205 25.80 16.11 -19.52
CA THR A 205 26.96 16.37 -20.41
C THR A 205 26.56 17.13 -21.67
N CYS A 206 27.46 17.96 -22.20
CA CYS A 206 27.27 18.64 -23.49
C CYS A 206 27.82 17.76 -24.63
N SER A 207 27.08 17.67 -25.73
CA SER A 207 27.50 16.95 -26.94
C SER A 207 27.31 17.83 -28.17
N ALA A 208 28.34 17.92 -29.01
CA ALA A 208 28.26 18.54 -30.33
C ALA A 208 27.53 17.66 -31.37
N ASP A 209 27.40 16.36 -31.08
CA ASP A 209 26.74 15.40 -31.95
C ASP A 209 25.38 15.01 -31.34
N SER A 210 24.32 15.64 -31.86
CA SER A 210 22.94 15.38 -31.47
C SER A 210 22.44 14.01 -31.95
N ILE A 211 23.02 13.46 -33.02
CA ILE A 211 22.62 12.20 -33.65
C ILE A 211 23.34 11.03 -32.96
N GLY A 212 24.65 11.16 -32.74
CA GLY A 212 25.47 10.16 -32.03
C GLY A 212 25.18 10.09 -30.53
N ALA A 213 24.79 11.20 -29.89
CA ALA A 213 24.44 11.19 -28.47
C ALA A 213 23.27 10.25 -28.18
N CYS A 214 22.24 10.26 -29.03
CA CYS A 214 21.10 9.36 -28.87
C CYS A 214 21.39 7.93 -29.30
N ALA A 215 22.40 7.65 -30.13
CA ALA A 215 22.80 6.29 -30.45
C ALA A 215 23.29 5.51 -29.21
N SER A 216 23.93 6.18 -28.24
CA SER A 216 24.34 5.57 -26.98
C SER A 216 23.17 5.11 -26.10
N THR A 217 22.04 5.83 -26.17
CA THR A 217 20.85 5.59 -25.33
C THR A 217 19.80 4.74 -26.06
N CYS A 218 19.66 4.92 -27.37
CA CYS A 218 18.66 4.29 -28.23
C CYS A 218 19.23 3.12 -29.08
N GLY A 219 20.53 2.83 -28.98
CA GLY A 219 21.20 1.80 -29.77
C GLY A 219 21.41 2.19 -31.25
N VAL A 220 21.68 1.19 -32.09
CA VAL A 220 22.01 1.33 -33.53
C VAL A 220 20.94 2.03 -34.38
N LEU A 221 19.69 2.04 -33.93
CA LEU A 221 18.59 2.69 -34.63
C LEU A 221 18.49 4.20 -34.34
N GLY A 222 19.23 4.67 -33.33
CA GLY A 222 19.27 6.08 -32.96
C GLY A 222 17.94 6.63 -32.44
N GLY A 223 17.92 7.94 -32.22
CA GLY A 223 16.76 8.68 -31.75
C GLY A 223 16.89 10.15 -32.11
N GLU A 224 15.80 10.89 -31.97
CA GLU A 224 15.80 12.34 -32.08
C GLU A 224 15.96 12.95 -30.69
N LEU A 225 16.93 13.84 -30.51
CA LEU A 225 17.14 14.54 -29.26
C LEU A 225 16.12 15.67 -29.12
N ASP A 226 15.32 15.64 -28.06
CA ASP A 226 14.50 16.78 -27.66
C ASP A 226 15.41 17.81 -26.99
N THR A 227 15.65 18.92 -27.68
CA THR A 227 16.54 19.99 -27.23
C THR A 227 16.03 20.73 -25.98
N ASN A 228 14.74 20.65 -25.66
CA ASN A 228 14.17 21.30 -24.48
C ASN A 228 14.35 20.46 -23.22
N THR A 229 14.24 19.14 -23.34
CA THR A 229 14.32 18.21 -22.20
C THR A 229 15.67 17.50 -22.09
N GLY A 230 16.49 17.54 -23.15
CA GLY A 230 17.75 16.80 -23.25
C GLY A 230 17.56 15.27 -23.35
N LEU A 231 16.32 14.82 -23.57
CA LEU A 231 15.96 13.41 -23.67
C LEU A 231 15.96 12.95 -25.13
N CYS A 232 16.40 11.71 -25.35
CA CYS A 232 16.35 11.09 -26.67
C CYS A 232 15.00 10.41 -26.90
N GLN A 233 14.27 10.87 -27.90
CA GLN A 233 13.12 10.20 -28.48
C GLN A 233 13.60 9.11 -29.42
N CYS A 234 13.85 7.92 -28.86
CA CYS A 234 14.35 6.79 -29.61
C CYS A 234 13.36 6.37 -30.71
N LYS A 235 13.86 6.16 -31.94
CA LYS A 235 13.03 5.69 -33.05
C LYS A 235 12.67 4.22 -32.80
N ASN A 236 11.37 3.94 -32.80
CA ASN A 236 10.83 2.59 -32.67
C ASN A 236 11.12 1.91 -31.32
N LEU A 237 10.85 2.61 -30.21
CA LEU A 237 10.69 1.94 -28.90
C LEU A 237 9.52 0.95 -29.03
N THR A 238 9.86 -0.34 -29.15
CA THR A 238 8.85 -1.39 -29.04
C THR A 238 8.27 -1.31 -27.64
N ASN A 239 6.93 -1.26 -27.55
CA ASN A 239 6.27 -1.23 -26.26
C ASN A 239 6.74 -2.44 -25.43
N VAL A 240 6.97 -2.28 -24.13
CA VAL A 240 7.36 -3.41 -23.25
C VAL A 240 6.36 -4.57 -23.39
N ASP A 241 5.08 -4.27 -23.64
CA ASP A 241 4.03 -5.25 -23.93
C ASP A 241 4.13 -5.90 -25.32
N GLN A 242 4.82 -5.29 -26.28
CA GLN A 242 5.15 -5.89 -27.58
C GLN A 242 6.40 -6.76 -27.52
N VAL A 243 7.35 -6.45 -26.64
CA VAL A 243 8.57 -7.26 -26.43
C VAL A 243 8.26 -8.49 -25.57
N CYS A 244 7.55 -8.31 -24.46
CA CYS A 244 7.11 -9.39 -23.60
C CYS A 244 5.69 -9.09 -23.08
N GLY A 245 4.70 -9.41 -23.92
CA GLY A 245 3.28 -9.29 -23.60
C GLY A 245 2.81 -10.27 -22.51
N LYS A 246 1.50 -10.31 -22.28
CA LYS A 246 0.88 -11.14 -21.23
C LYS A 246 1.31 -12.62 -21.31
N ASP A 247 1.37 -13.18 -22.52
CA ASP A 247 1.74 -14.58 -22.73
C ASP A 247 3.23 -14.84 -22.46
N CYS A 248 4.10 -13.89 -22.81
CA CYS A 248 5.52 -13.97 -22.50
C CYS A 248 5.75 -13.86 -20.97
N ARG A 249 5.08 -12.93 -20.29
CA ARG A 249 5.16 -12.79 -18.83
C ARG A 249 4.58 -13.98 -18.07
N GLN A 250 3.65 -14.73 -18.66
CA GLN A 250 3.17 -15.99 -18.10
C GLN A 250 4.17 -17.12 -18.26
N LYS A 251 5.02 -17.06 -19.29
CA LYS A 251 6.10 -18.03 -19.56
C LYS A 251 7.42 -17.70 -18.86
N GLU A 252 7.51 -16.58 -18.16
CA GLU A 252 8.72 -16.16 -17.44
C GLU A 252 8.99 -17.06 -16.23
N LEU A 253 10.26 -17.41 -16.02
CA LEU A 253 10.70 -18.17 -14.85
C LEU A 253 10.33 -17.42 -13.56
N LYS A 254 9.70 -18.13 -12.63
CA LYS A 254 9.32 -17.56 -11.33
C LYS A 254 10.31 -18.02 -10.27
N PHE A 255 10.93 -17.05 -9.61
CA PHE A 255 11.90 -17.30 -8.54
C PHE A 255 11.22 -17.14 -7.20
N CYS A 256 11.35 -18.18 -6.39
CA CYS A 256 10.69 -18.31 -5.12
C CYS A 256 11.70 -18.78 -4.07
N TYR A 257 11.77 -18.13 -2.91
CA TYR A 257 12.50 -18.69 -1.77
C TYR A 257 11.52 -19.34 -0.80
N ASN A 258 11.75 -20.62 -0.48
CA ASN A 258 10.92 -21.37 0.44
C ASN A 258 11.63 -21.45 1.82
N PRO A 259 11.12 -20.76 2.86
CA PRO A 259 11.76 -20.73 4.17
C PRO A 259 11.68 -22.07 4.91
N THR A 260 10.70 -22.92 4.59
CA THR A 260 10.48 -24.23 5.24
C THR A 260 11.49 -25.27 4.75
N THR A 261 11.86 -25.22 3.46
CA THR A 261 12.82 -26.16 2.85
C THR A 261 14.23 -25.60 2.68
N ASP A 262 14.43 -24.32 2.99
CA ASP A 262 15.68 -23.55 2.81
C ASP A 262 16.28 -23.64 1.39
N ASN A 263 15.42 -23.61 0.38
CA ASN A 263 15.80 -23.65 -1.03
C ASN A 263 15.22 -22.46 -1.80
N ILE A 264 15.96 -22.03 -2.82
CA ILE A 264 15.43 -21.24 -3.93
C ILE A 264 14.81 -22.21 -4.92
N GLU A 265 13.52 -22.08 -5.16
CA GLU A 265 12.77 -22.80 -6.18
C GLU A 265 12.61 -21.91 -7.41
N ILE A 266 13.11 -22.41 -8.55
CA ILE A 266 12.95 -21.81 -9.86
C ILE A 266 11.85 -22.60 -10.56
N HIS A 267 10.69 -21.98 -10.71
CA HIS A 267 9.53 -22.58 -11.34
C HIS A 267 9.52 -22.19 -12.82
N ASP A 268 9.63 -23.18 -13.70
CA ASP A 268 9.46 -23.02 -15.13
C ASP A 268 8.00 -23.29 -15.50
N PRO A 269 7.19 -22.27 -15.84
CA PRO A 269 5.79 -22.46 -16.21
C PRO A 269 5.60 -23.10 -17.59
N VAL A 270 6.64 -23.21 -18.42
CA VAL A 270 6.58 -23.83 -19.75
C VAL A 270 6.80 -25.34 -19.64
N GLU A 271 7.82 -25.75 -18.89
CA GLU A 271 8.15 -27.17 -18.67
C GLU A 271 7.44 -27.78 -17.46
N ASN A 272 6.77 -26.95 -16.65
CA ASN A 272 6.18 -27.32 -15.37
C ASN A 272 7.21 -27.99 -14.43
N SER A 273 8.46 -27.52 -14.49
CA SER A 273 9.59 -28.06 -13.75
C SER A 273 9.99 -27.12 -12.62
N VAL A 274 10.54 -27.69 -11.54
CA VAL A 274 11.03 -26.92 -10.39
C VAL A 274 12.48 -27.29 -10.14
N VAL A 275 13.37 -26.33 -10.37
CA VAL A 275 14.80 -26.46 -10.04
C VAL A 275 15.04 -25.90 -8.65
N ARG A 276 15.65 -26.69 -7.76
CA ARG A 276 15.96 -26.28 -6.39
C ARG A 276 17.43 -25.96 -6.23
N VAL A 277 17.73 -24.75 -5.78
CA VAL A 277 19.08 -24.29 -5.45
C VAL A 277 19.17 -24.09 -3.94
N PRO A 278 20.11 -24.75 -3.24
CA PRO A 278 20.24 -24.61 -1.79
C PRO A 278 20.55 -23.17 -1.37
N ALA A 279 19.98 -22.71 -0.26
CA ALA A 279 20.23 -21.37 0.28
C ALA A 279 21.70 -21.13 0.68
N SER A 280 22.52 -22.18 0.83
CA SER A 280 23.97 -22.06 1.03
C SER A 280 24.71 -21.38 -0.13
N LYS A 281 24.07 -21.23 -1.29
CA LYS A 281 24.58 -20.46 -2.43
C LYS A 281 24.22 -18.97 -2.39
N ILE A 282 23.43 -18.52 -1.41
CA ILE A 282 23.12 -17.10 -1.20
C ILE A 282 24.29 -16.46 -0.45
N THR A 283 25.02 -15.60 -1.13
CA THR A 283 26.21 -14.94 -0.57
C THR A 283 25.90 -13.64 0.16
N ALA A 284 24.76 -13.00 -0.09
CA ALA A 284 24.36 -11.76 0.57
C ALA A 284 22.82 -11.58 0.59
N GLY A 285 22.26 -11.30 1.77
CA GLY A 285 20.84 -11.02 1.99
C GLY A 285 19.97 -12.29 1.95
N LYS A 286 19.51 -12.76 3.11
CA LYS A 286 18.58 -13.89 3.21
C LYS A 286 17.13 -13.34 3.25
N PRO A 287 16.27 -13.62 2.25
CA PRO A 287 14.89 -13.17 2.27
C PRO A 287 14.12 -13.88 3.41
N THR A 288 13.27 -13.13 4.10
CA THR A 288 12.35 -13.64 5.13
C THR A 288 10.91 -13.29 4.73
N CYS A 289 9.99 -14.25 4.84
CA CYS A 289 8.57 -14.01 4.55
C CYS A 289 7.69 -14.43 5.72
N ILE A 290 6.53 -13.78 5.80
CA ILE A 290 5.52 -13.99 6.83
C ILE A 290 4.40 -14.78 6.16
N ASN A 291 4.14 -15.99 6.65
CA ASN A 291 2.99 -16.82 6.29
C ASN A 291 2.88 -17.24 4.82
N SER A 292 3.99 -17.46 4.12
CA SER A 292 3.98 -18.00 2.76
C SER A 292 5.12 -18.98 2.53
N ASP A 293 4.80 -20.16 1.99
CA ASP A 293 5.79 -21.14 1.51
C ASP A 293 6.58 -20.64 0.29
N CYS A 294 6.24 -19.45 -0.22
CA CYS A 294 6.91 -18.83 -1.34
C CYS A 294 7.17 -17.33 -1.17
N CYS A 295 8.46 -16.97 -1.11
CA CYS A 295 8.96 -15.60 -1.17
C CYS A 295 9.32 -15.24 -2.62
N PRO A 296 8.47 -14.50 -3.36
CA PRO A 296 8.80 -14.11 -4.71
C PRO A 296 9.92 -13.06 -4.72
N PHE A 297 10.92 -13.26 -5.58
CA PHE A 297 11.94 -12.26 -5.86
C PHE A 297 12.20 -12.19 -7.37
N ARG A 298 12.78 -11.08 -7.83
CA ARG A 298 13.15 -10.88 -9.24
C ARG A 298 14.65 -10.80 -9.40
N LEU A 299 15.21 -11.51 -10.38
CA LEU A 299 16.59 -11.31 -10.78
C LEU A 299 16.74 -9.96 -11.49
N THR A 300 17.76 -9.20 -11.11
CA THR A 300 18.09 -7.91 -11.71
C THR A 300 19.29 -7.96 -12.64
N SER A 301 20.22 -8.89 -12.41
CA SER A 301 21.39 -9.06 -13.27
C SER A 301 22.05 -10.41 -13.04
N ILE A 302 22.56 -11.02 -14.10
CA ILE A 302 23.45 -12.20 -14.02
C ILE A 302 24.85 -11.73 -14.42
N LEU A 303 25.81 -11.87 -13.53
CA LEU A 303 27.20 -11.50 -13.74
C LEU A 303 27.96 -12.68 -14.39
N SER A 304 28.95 -12.36 -15.22
CA SER A 304 29.90 -13.33 -15.75
C SER A 304 30.62 -14.03 -14.60
N GLY A 305 30.38 -15.34 -14.44
CA GLY A 305 30.85 -16.13 -13.28
C GLY A 305 29.75 -16.86 -12.52
N GLY A 306 28.50 -16.84 -12.99
CA GLY A 306 27.38 -17.59 -12.38
C GLY A 306 26.78 -16.94 -11.13
N ILE A 307 27.13 -15.67 -10.87
CA ILE A 307 26.57 -14.90 -9.75
C ILE A 307 25.36 -14.13 -10.24
N ALA A 308 24.19 -14.41 -9.67
CA ALA A 308 22.97 -13.67 -9.95
C ALA A 308 22.66 -12.69 -8.81
N ARG A 309 22.23 -11.47 -9.16
CA ARG A 309 21.67 -10.50 -8.21
C ARG A 309 20.17 -10.42 -8.42
N GLY A 310 19.43 -10.29 -7.33
CA GLY A 310 17.99 -10.09 -7.37
C GLY A 310 17.54 -9.03 -6.37
N ARG A 311 16.33 -8.53 -6.58
CA ARG A 311 15.59 -7.68 -5.65
C ARG A 311 14.36 -8.43 -5.17
N TYR A 312 14.07 -8.31 -3.89
CA TYR A 312 12.83 -8.74 -3.28
C TYR A 312 12.17 -7.53 -2.62
N ASN A 313 10.84 -7.51 -2.58
CA ASN A 313 10.13 -6.42 -1.94
C ASN A 313 10.23 -6.60 -0.42
N VAL A 314 10.82 -5.62 0.26
CA VAL A 314 10.84 -5.55 1.72
C VAL A 314 9.50 -4.98 2.17
N ARG A 315 8.50 -5.84 2.41
CA ARG A 315 7.40 -5.46 3.31
C ARG A 315 7.84 -5.81 4.72
N ARG A 316 8.07 -4.81 5.57
CA ARG A 316 8.23 -5.09 7.00
C ARG A 316 6.95 -5.74 7.50
N ALA A 317 7.12 -6.77 8.34
CA ALA A 317 6.08 -7.22 9.25
C ALA A 317 5.49 -5.99 9.96
N GLU A 318 4.17 -5.83 9.89
CA GLU A 318 3.45 -4.80 10.64
C GLU A 318 3.65 -4.93 12.15
#